data_AF-A0A7C4D5H7-F1
#
_entry.id   AF-A0A7C4D5H7-F1
#
_cell.length_a   1.000
_cell.length_b   1.000
_cell.length_c   1.000
_cell.angle_alpha   90.00
_cell.angle_beta   90.00
_cell.angle_gamma   90.00
#
_symmetry.space_group_name_H-M   'P 1'
#
loop_
_entity.id
_entity.type
_entity.pdbx_description
1 polymer ?
#
loop_
_entity_poly.entity_id
_entity_poly.type
_entity_poly.pdbx_seq_one_letter_code
_entity_poly.pdbx_strand_id
1 'polypeptide(L)' 'MDLPGILQIILYGLLKGSVYGIIGLGMALLGGVARLINVAHGWFVILGAYITYWLFKIYNLDPMLSIPLIFF' A
#
# COMPACT_ATOMS: atom_id res chain seq x y z
N MET A 1 6.07 -18.22 34.70
CA MET A 1 5.41 -17.03 34.12
C MET A 1 4.58 -16.42 35.22
N ASP A 2 5.01 -15.27 35.72
CA ASP A 2 4.32 -14.63 36.83
C ASP A 2 3.02 -13.98 36.33
N LEU A 3 1.99 -13.94 37.18
CA LEU A 3 0.70 -13.30 36.90
C LEU A 3 0.82 -11.89 36.27
N PRO A 4 1.72 -10.99 36.75
CA PRO A 4 1.93 -9.69 36.09
C PRO A 4 2.49 -9.80 34.67
N GLY A 5 3.32 -10.80 34.38
CA GLY A 5 3.86 -11.03 33.04
C GLY A 5 2.80 -11.45 32.03
N ILE A 6 1.85 -12.29 32.45
CA ILE A 6 0.71 -12.70 31.61
C ILE A 6 -0.18 -11.49 31.30
N LEU A 7 -0.47 -10.66 32.30
CA LEU A 7 -1.28 -9.45 32.12
C LEU A 7 -0.62 -8.46 31.16
N GLN A 8 0.70 -8.29 31.25
CA GLN A 8 1.46 -7.43 30.36
C GLN A 8 1.40 -7.90 28.90
N ILE A 9 1.52 -9.21 28.65
CA ILE A 9 1.45 -9.78 27.29
C ILE A 9 0.07 -9.56 26.68
N ILE A 10 -1.01 -9.77 27.46
CA ILE A 10 -2.38 -9.55 27.00
C ILE A 10 -2.60 -8.07 26.66
N LEU A 11 -2.17 -7.16 27.52
CA LEU A 11 -2.27 -5.71 27.28
C LEU A 11 -1.48 -5.29 26.03
N TYR A 12 -0.26 -5.79 25.85
CA TYR A 12 0.53 -5.54 24.64
C TYR A 12 -0.13 -6.10 23.38
N GLY A 13 -0.70 -7.31 23.46
CA GLY A 13 -1.44 -7.93 22.36
C GLY A 13 -2.67 -7.11 21.98
N LEU A 14 -3.42 -6.62 22.97
CA LEU A 14 -4.59 -5.78 22.74
C LEU A 14 -4.22 -4.43 22.11
N LEU A 15 -3.17 -3.78 22.63
CA LEU A 15 -2.68 -2.50 22.09
C LEU A 15 -2.23 -2.65 20.63
N LYS A 16 -1.39 -3.65 20.33
CA LYS A 16 -0.94 -3.91 18.96
C LYS A 16 -2.09 -4.33 18.05
N GLY A 17 -2.98 -5.20 18.54
CA GLY A 17 -4.16 -5.66 17.82
C GLY A 17 -5.10 -4.51 17.46
N SER A 18 -5.28 -3.54 18.36
CA SER A 18 -6.09 -2.34 18.11
C SER A 18 -5.49 -1.46 17.01
N VAL A 19 -4.17 -1.28 17.01
CA VAL A 19 -3.46 -0.54 15.95
C VAL A 19 -3.65 -1.20 14.59
N TYR A 20 -3.43 -2.52 14.49
CA TYR A 20 -3.64 -3.24 13.23
C TYR A 20 -5.12 -3.31 12.83
N GLY A 21 -6.03 -3.40 13.81
CA GLY A 21 -7.47 -3.39 13.59
C GLY A 21 -7.96 -2.08 12.97
N ILE A 22 -7.48 -0.93 13.45
CA ILE A 22 -7.82 0.37 12.88
C ILE A 22 -7.30 0.52 11.43
N ILE A 23 -6.09 0.02 11.16
CA ILE A 23 -5.52 0.01 9.79
C ILE A 23 -6.42 -0.82 8.85
N GLY A 24 -6.81 -2.02 9.28
CA GLY A 24 -7.72 -2.89 8.52
C GLY A 24 -9.12 -2.29 8.35
N LEU A 25 -9.65 -1.62 9.38
CA LEU A 25 -10.93 -0.93 9.34
C LEU A 25 -10.93 0.23 8.33
N GLY A 26 -9.83 0.97 8.21
CA GLY A 26 -9.64 1.97 7.16
C GLY A 26 -9.77 1.37 5.75
N MET A 27 -9.12 0.23 5.50
CA MET A 27 -9.23 -0.49 4.21
C MET A 27 -10.65 -1.03 3.96
N ALA A 28 -11.31 -1.55 4.99
CA ALA A 28 -12.69 -2.05 4.90
C ALA A 28 -13.70 -0.92 4.61
N LEU A 29 -13.50 0.27 5.16
CA LEU A 29 -14.35 1.44 4.89
C LEU A 29 -14.19 1.93 3.45
N LEU A 30 -12.96 1.98 2.92
CA LEU A 30 -12.67 2.37 1.53
C LEU A 30 -13.35 1.41 0.53
N GLY A 31 -13.19 0.10 0.72
CA GLY A 31 -13.70 -0.90 -0.23
C GLY A 31 -15.17 -1.30 -0.06
N GLY A 32 -15.69 -1.29 1.17
CA GLY A 32 -16.98 -1.90 1.50
C GLY A 32 -18.16 -0.93 1.61
N VAL A 33 -18.03 0.08 2.48
CA VAL A 33 -19.17 0.94 2.87
C VAL A 33 -19.21 2.24 2.07
N ALA A 34 -18.07 2.91 1.93
CA ALA A 34 -18.02 4.17 1.19
C ALA A 34 -18.17 3.96 -0.33
N ARG A 35 -17.90 2.75 -0.83
CA ARG A 35 -17.78 2.42 -2.27
C ARG A 35 -16.90 3.40 -3.05
N LEU A 36 -16.04 4.14 -2.34
CA LEU A 36 -15.03 5.03 -2.89
C LEU A 36 -13.84 4.15 -3.25
N ILE A 37 -13.95 3.44 -4.37
CA ILE A 37 -12.83 2.70 -4.92
C ILE A 37 -11.78 3.74 -5.27
N ASN A 38 -10.60 3.62 -4.67
CA ASN A 38 -9.48 4.47 -4.98
C ASN A 38 -8.97 4.18 -6.40
N VAL A 39 -9.54 4.86 -7.41
CA VAL A 39 -9.11 4.73 -8.81
C VAL A 39 -7.70 5.30 -9.02
N ALA A 40 -7.17 6.08 -8.06
CA ALA A 40 -5.82 6.64 -8.15
C ALA A 40 -4.75 5.58 -8.40
N HIS A 41 -4.93 4.36 -7.88
CA HIS A 41 -3.98 3.27 -8.13
C HIS A 41 -3.88 2.91 -9.62
N GLY A 42 -5.00 2.90 -10.35
CA GLY A 42 -5.00 2.68 -11.79
C GLY A 42 -4.39 3.85 -12.58
N TRP A 43 -4.53 5.08 -12.08
CA TRP A 43 -3.91 6.25 -12.70
C TRP A 43 -2.39 6.22 -12.62
N PHE A 44 -1.80 5.75 -11.51
CA PHE A 44 -0.35 5.58 -11.41
C PHE A 44 0.21 4.58 -12.43
N VAL A 45 -0.53 3.49 -12.71
CA VAL A 45 -0.16 2.50 -13.74
C VAL A 45 -0.14 3.13 -15.14
N ILE A 46 -1.16 3.93 -15.48
CA ILE A 46 -1.25 4.62 -16.78
C ILE A 46 -0.14 5.68 -16.89
N LEU A 47 0.12 6.42 -15.82
CA LEU A 47 1.21 7.41 -15.77
C LEU A 47 2.57 6.74 -15.99
N GLY A 48 2.82 5.63 -15.31
CA GLY A 48 4.04 4.85 -15.48
C GLY A 48 4.22 4.36 -16.92
N ALA A 49 3.16 3.83 -17.54
CA ALA A 49 3.20 3.41 -18.94
C ALA A 49 3.53 4.57 -19.91
N TYR A 50 2.98 5.77 -19.67
CA TYR A 50 3.31 6.96 -20.47
C TYR A 50 4.76 7.40 -20.28
N ILE A 51 5.28 7.37 -19.05
CA ILE A 51 6.68 7.70 -18.77
C ILE A 51 7.60 6.69 -19.48
N THR A 52 7.30 5.39 -19.43
CA THR A 52 8.02 4.35 -20.19
C THR A 52 8.00 4.64 -21.69
N TYR A 53 6.84 4.99 -22.24
CA TYR A 53 6.70 5.33 -23.66
C TYR A 53 7.59 6.50 -24.06
N TRP A 54 7.63 7.58 -23.27
CA TRP A 54 8.46 8.75 -23.56
C TRP A 54 9.95 8.46 -23.40
N LEU A 55 10.35 7.67 -22.41
CA LEU A 55 11.74 7.21 -22.25
C LEU A 55 12.20 6.40 -23.46
N PHE A 56 11.35 5.50 -23.95
CA PHE A 56 11.63 4.77 -25.17
C PHE A 56 11.71 5.69 -26.38
N LYS A 57 10.76 6.64 -26.53
CA LYS A 57 10.69 7.48 -27.73
C LYS A 57 11.80 8.52 -27.85
N ILE A 58 12.23 9.12 -26.74
CA ILE A 58 13.23 10.19 -26.71
C ILE A 58 14.64 9.61 -26.55
N TYR A 59 14.80 8.64 -25.66
CA TYR A 59 16.12 8.13 -25.26
C TYR A 59 16.44 6.74 -25.84
N ASN A 60 15.53 6.11 -26.61
CA ASN A 60 15.63 4.72 -27.06
C ASN A 60 15.96 3.74 -25.91
N LEU A 61 15.49 4.08 -24.70
CA LEU A 61 15.72 3.29 -23.50
C LEU A 61 14.82 2.06 -23.55
N ASP A 62 15.41 0.88 -23.41
CA ASP A 62 14.67 -0.37 -23.37
C ASP A 62 13.56 -0.31 -22.29
N PRO A 63 12.30 -0.65 -22.63
CA PRO A 63 11.19 -0.61 -21.69
C PRO A 63 11.46 -1.38 -20.40
N MET A 64 12.20 -2.49 -20.42
CA MET A 64 12.56 -3.25 -19.21
C MET A 64 13.53 -2.49 -18.30
N LEU A 65 14.47 -1.75 -18.87
CA LEU A 65 15.41 -0.91 -18.11
C LEU A 65 14.77 0.34 -17.53
N SER A 66 13.61 0.75 -18.05
CA SER A 66 12.85 1.89 -17.53
C SER A 66 12.10 1.59 -16.22
N ILE A 67 11.87 0.31 -15.91
CA ILE A 67 11.05 -0.13 -14.75
C ILE A 67 11.54 0.46 -13.42
N PRO A 68 12.83 0.42 -13.04
CA PRO A 68 13.29 0.95 -11.75
C PRO A 68 13.11 2.48 -11.62
N LEU A 69 13.10 3.18 -12.75
CA LEU A 69 12.96 4.64 -12.79
C LEU A 69 11.50 5.09 -12.59
N ILE A 70 10.54 4.18 -12.75
CA ILE A 70 9.11 4.46 -12.88
C ILE A 70 8.29 3.83 -11.73
N PHE A 71 8.94 3.10 -10.82
CA PHE A 71 8.28 2.51 -9.64
C PHE A 71 7.63 3.59 -8.77
N PHE A 72 6.29 3.67 -8.81
CA PHE A 72 5.40 4.39 -7.88
C PHE A 72 4.40 3.41 -7.28
#